data_AF-A0A0M3TY42-F1
#
_entry.id   AF-A0A0M3TY42-F1
#
_cell.length_a   1.000
_cell.length_b   1.000
_cell.length_c   1.000
_cell.angle_alpha   90.00
_cell.angle_beta   90.00
_cell.angle_gamma   90.00
#
_symmetry.space_group_name_H-M   'P 1'
#
loop_
_entity.id
_entity.type
_entity.pdbx_description
1 polymer ?
#
loop_
_entity_poly.entity_id
_entity_poly.type
_entity_poly.pdbx_seq_one_letter_code
_entity_poly.pdbx_strand_id
1 'polypeptide(L)'
;ELFRSWYPQVRLDPDVLFIDDGGVLTSAGAASGVDVCLHLVRADHGSEIANRVARLCVVPPWRDGGQAQYIEQPVPAPAANDTAATRDWALRNLQEPLSLASLAEHARMSRRTFVRRFNEEVGMSPGRWIVQQRVDRARHLLESTDLAVDEIAGQVGFATGASLRQHLHAAIGVTPLAYRRTFRGAVLAAGRP
;
A
#
# COMPACT_ATOMS: atom_id res chain seq x y z
N GLU A 1 -29.89 14.57 4.73
CA GLU A 1 -30.87 15.52 4.15
C GLU A 1 -31.30 16.62 5.12
N LEU A 2 -31.58 16.32 6.39
CA LEU A 2 -31.94 17.32 7.43
C LEU A 2 -30.96 18.50 7.61
N PHE A 3 -29.65 18.26 7.52
CA PHE A 3 -28.67 19.35 7.66
C PHE A 3 -28.77 20.37 6.52
N ARG A 4 -28.97 19.92 5.28
CA ARG A 4 -29.07 20.81 4.11
C ARG A 4 -30.34 21.64 4.12
N SER A 5 -31.43 21.14 4.70
CA SER A 5 -32.67 21.92 4.83
C SER A 5 -32.56 23.00 5.91
N TRP A 6 -31.81 22.74 6.99
CA TRP A 6 -31.59 23.73 8.06
C TRP A 6 -30.51 24.76 7.73
N TYR A 7 -29.51 24.38 6.93
CA TYR A 7 -28.36 25.25 6.59
C TYR A 7 -28.14 25.35 5.07
N PRO A 8 -29.07 25.94 4.32
CA PRO A 8 -29.03 25.96 2.86
C PRO A 8 -27.87 26.80 2.27
N GLN A 9 -27.30 27.71 3.05
CA GLN A 9 -26.17 28.53 2.61
C GLN A 9 -24.80 27.86 2.85
N VAL A 10 -24.76 26.75 3.60
CA VAL A 10 -23.53 26.01 3.88
C VAL A 10 -23.28 25.04 2.73
N ARG A 11 -22.17 25.22 2.01
CA ARG A 11 -21.66 24.23 1.05
C ARG A 11 -21.13 23.02 1.82
N LEU A 12 -22.02 22.08 2.09
CA LEU A 12 -21.66 20.80 2.68
C LEU A 12 -21.19 19.83 1.58
N ASP A 13 -19.89 19.59 1.57
CA ASP A 13 -19.26 18.50 0.85
C ASP A 13 -18.87 17.39 1.85
N PRO A 14 -19.68 16.32 1.96
CA PRO A 14 -19.42 15.24 2.91
C PRO A 14 -18.29 14.30 2.48
N ASP A 15 -17.82 14.43 1.24
CA ASP A 15 -16.82 13.53 0.68
C ASP A 15 -15.40 14.03 1.00
N VAL A 16 -15.26 15.26 1.50
CA VAL A 16 -13.96 15.92 1.74
C VAL A 16 -13.47 15.73 3.19
N LEU A 17 -12.35 15.03 3.36
CA LEU A 17 -11.67 14.76 4.64
C LEU A 17 -10.87 15.94 5.17
N PHE A 18 -10.32 16.75 4.28
CA PHE A 18 -9.61 17.96 4.63
C PHE A 18 -9.76 19.01 3.54
N ILE A 19 -9.78 20.27 3.94
CA ILE A 19 -9.90 21.43 3.06
C ILE A 19 -8.62 22.25 3.19
N ASP A 20 -8.10 22.68 2.04
CA ASP A 20 -7.03 23.66 1.94
C ASP A 20 -7.62 24.95 1.33
N ASP A 21 -7.69 26.01 2.14
CA ASP A 21 -8.14 27.34 1.71
C ASP A 21 -6.96 28.31 1.54
N GLY A 22 -5.76 27.78 1.25
CA GLY A 22 -4.52 28.50 0.97
C GLY A 22 -3.84 29.11 2.20
N GLY A 23 -4.60 29.65 3.15
CA GLY A 23 -4.09 30.18 4.43
C GLY A 23 -4.44 29.34 5.65
N VAL A 24 -5.42 28.45 5.53
CA VAL A 24 -5.91 27.59 6.62
C VAL A 24 -6.24 26.20 6.05
N LEU A 25 -5.67 25.17 6.67
CA LEU A 25 -6.00 23.78 6.38
C LEU A 25 -6.79 23.21 7.55
N THR A 26 -7.92 22.57 7.26
CA THR A 26 -8.81 21.97 8.28
C THR A 26 -9.07 20.51 7.93
N SER A 27 -8.98 19.62 8.92
CA SER A 27 -9.19 18.18 8.75
C SER A 27 -10.30 17.64 9.66
N ALA A 28 -11.01 16.61 9.20
CA ALA A 28 -12.04 15.92 9.98
C ALA A 28 -11.45 14.67 10.67
N GLY A 29 -10.94 14.81 11.89
CA GLY A 29 -10.45 13.70 12.72
C GLY A 29 -8.95 13.34 12.57
N ALA A 30 -8.51 12.32 13.31
CA ALA A 30 -7.09 12.00 13.45
C ALA A 30 -6.44 11.44 12.17
N ALA A 31 -7.16 10.65 11.38
CA ALA A 31 -6.63 10.06 10.15
C ALA A 31 -6.42 11.10 9.05
N SER A 32 -7.37 12.03 8.88
CA SER A 32 -7.28 13.12 7.92
C SER A 32 -6.20 14.15 8.27
N GLY A 33 -5.79 14.24 9.53
CA GLY A 33 -4.63 15.03 9.93
C GLY A 33 -3.33 14.54 9.27
N VAL A 34 -3.16 13.23 9.12
CA VAL A 34 -2.01 12.66 8.39
C VAL A 34 -2.09 13.00 6.91
N ASP A 35 -3.29 12.96 6.34
CA ASP A 35 -3.52 13.31 4.93
C ASP A 35 -3.19 14.80 4.67
N VAL A 36 -3.54 15.71 5.59
CA VAL A 36 -3.13 17.14 5.53
C VAL A 36 -1.61 17.29 5.56
N CYS A 37 -0.92 16.58 6.45
CA CYS A 37 0.55 16.65 6.50
C CYS A 37 1.19 16.18 5.19
N LEU A 38 0.66 15.13 4.57
CA LEU A 38 1.16 14.64 3.28
C LEU A 38 0.85 15.61 2.13
N HIS A 39 -0.29 16.28 2.17
CA HIS A 39 -0.66 17.34 1.23
C HIS A 39 0.33 18.51 1.29
N LEU A 40 0.66 18.98 2.48
CA LEU A 40 1.67 20.04 2.68
C LEU A 40 3.05 19.63 2.16
N VAL A 41 3.53 18.44 2.55
CA VAL A 41 4.83 17.91 2.05
C VAL A 41 4.84 17.82 0.52
N ARG A 42 3.71 17.47 -0.10
CA ARG A 42 3.60 17.42 -1.55
C ARG A 42 3.62 18.81 -2.19
N ALA A 43 2.93 19.78 -1.61
CA ALA A 43 2.93 21.16 -2.09
C ALA A 43 4.34 21.76 -2.05
N ASP A 44 5.07 21.53 -0.97
CA ASP A 44 6.39 22.14 -0.74
C ASP A 44 7.54 21.37 -1.42
N HIS A 45 7.43 20.06 -1.54
CA HIS A 45 8.55 19.18 -1.93
C HIS A 45 8.22 18.20 -3.06
N GLY A 46 7.01 18.27 -3.60
CA GLY A 46 6.58 17.45 -4.72
C GLY A 46 6.17 16.02 -4.35
N SER A 47 5.56 15.37 -5.34
CA SER A 47 4.91 14.05 -5.19
C SER A 47 5.85 12.92 -4.78
N GLU A 48 7.11 12.95 -5.20
CA GLU A 48 8.07 11.88 -4.90
C GLU A 48 8.40 11.80 -3.41
N ILE A 49 8.65 12.95 -2.78
CA ILE A 49 8.98 13.07 -1.36
C ILE A 49 7.74 12.75 -0.51
N ALA A 50 6.57 13.28 -0.88
CA ALA A 50 5.31 12.95 -0.19
C ALA A 50 5.00 11.45 -0.21
N ASN A 51 5.17 10.78 -1.34
CA ASN A 51 4.97 9.34 -1.44
C ASN A 51 5.96 8.55 -0.57
N ARG A 52 7.18 9.05 -0.38
CA ARG A 52 8.17 8.43 0.53
C ARG A 52 7.76 8.59 1.98
N VAL A 53 7.28 9.77 2.37
CA VAL A 53 6.79 10.04 3.74
C VAL A 53 5.56 9.19 4.04
N ALA A 54 4.61 9.07 3.12
CA ALA A 54 3.43 8.21 3.28
C ALA A 54 3.80 6.75 3.59
N ARG A 55 4.81 6.21 2.89
CA ARG A 55 5.33 4.85 3.16
C ARG A 55 5.97 4.72 4.54
N LEU A 56 6.68 5.74 5.02
CA LEU A 56 7.25 5.74 6.37
C LEU A 56 6.17 5.79 7.45
N CYS A 57 5.06 6.48 7.16
CA CYS A 57 3.91 6.62 8.05
C CYS A 57 2.92 5.44 7.94
N VAL A 58 3.18 4.44 7.09
CA VAL A 58 2.30 3.28 6.85
C VAL A 58 0.88 3.71 6.44
N VAL A 59 0.79 4.78 5.65
CA VAL A 59 -0.47 5.28 5.09
C VAL A 59 -0.43 5.25 3.55
N PRO A 60 -1.59 5.12 2.88
CA PRO A 60 -1.63 5.10 1.42
C PRO A 60 -0.97 6.35 0.82
N PRO A 61 -0.20 6.21 -0.29
CA PRO A 61 0.57 7.31 -0.88
C PRO A 61 -0.30 8.39 -1.55
N TRP A 62 -1.59 8.12 -1.74
CA TRP A 62 -2.55 9.07 -2.31
C TRP A 62 -3.96 8.80 -1.79
N ARG A 63 -4.53 9.81 -1.14
CA ARG A 63 -5.97 10.03 -1.04
C ARG A 63 -6.18 11.46 -1.51
N ASP A 64 -6.82 11.66 -2.66
CA ASP A 64 -7.49 12.94 -2.87
C ASP A 64 -8.46 13.11 -1.70
N GLY A 65 -8.63 14.35 -1.23
CA GLY A 65 -9.46 14.68 -0.07
C GLY A 65 -10.86 14.04 -0.08
N GLY A 66 -11.33 13.47 -1.19
CA GLY A 66 -12.54 12.67 -1.39
C GLY A 66 -12.66 11.27 -0.72
N GLN A 67 -11.83 10.88 0.25
CA GLN A 67 -11.85 9.51 0.82
C GLN A 67 -12.47 9.47 2.22
N ALA A 68 -13.79 9.62 2.33
CA ALA A 68 -14.53 9.47 3.59
C ALA A 68 -14.12 8.20 4.37
N GLN A 69 -13.74 8.36 5.64
CA GLN A 69 -13.57 7.25 6.57
C GLN A 69 -14.91 6.54 6.77
N TYR A 70 -14.94 5.25 6.40
CA TYR A 70 -15.85 4.22 6.91
C TYR A 70 -17.33 4.64 7.07
N ILE A 71 -17.98 4.94 5.95
CA ILE A 71 -19.42 4.71 5.82
C ILE A 71 -19.56 3.58 4.79
N GLU A 72 -20.31 2.53 5.12
CA GLU A 72 -20.73 1.51 4.16
C GLU A 72 -21.50 2.19 3.02
N GLN A 73 -20.80 2.58 1.96
CA GLN A 73 -21.41 3.10 0.74
C GLN A 73 -20.66 2.54 -0.47
N PRO A 74 -21.37 2.19 -1.57
CA PRO A 74 -20.86 1.31 -2.59
C PRO A 74 -19.69 1.97 -3.32
N VAL A 75 -18.58 1.23 -3.41
CA VAL A 75 -17.39 1.59 -4.20
C VAL A 75 -17.82 2.10 -5.58
N PRO A 76 -17.41 3.31 -6.01
CA PRO A 76 -17.64 3.77 -7.37
C PRO A 76 -17.08 2.72 -8.33
N ALA A 77 -17.85 2.34 -9.34
CA ALA A 77 -17.41 1.34 -10.31
C ALA A 77 -16.01 1.75 -10.81
N PRO A 78 -15.00 0.86 -10.70
CA PRO A 78 -13.63 1.18 -11.11
C PRO A 78 -13.69 1.71 -12.54
N ALA A 79 -12.98 2.81 -12.80
CA ALA A 79 -12.78 3.26 -14.18
C ALA A 79 -12.32 2.01 -14.94
N ALA A 80 -12.98 1.69 -16.07
CA ALA A 80 -12.94 0.35 -16.67
C ALA A 80 -11.53 -0.17 -17.05
N ASN A 81 -10.48 0.63 -16.81
CA ASN A 81 -9.09 0.38 -17.16
C ASN A 81 -8.07 0.81 -16.07
N ASP A 82 -8.39 0.85 -14.76
CA ASP A 82 -7.35 1.01 -13.72
C ASP A 82 -6.70 -0.34 -13.33
N THR A 83 -5.56 -0.33 -12.63
CA THR A 83 -4.86 -1.56 -12.20
C THR A 83 -5.15 -1.97 -10.76
N ALA A 84 -6.03 -1.27 -10.03
CA ALA A 84 -6.25 -1.48 -8.60
C ALA A 84 -6.83 -2.87 -8.30
N ALA A 85 -7.91 -3.27 -8.99
CA ALA A 85 -8.52 -4.58 -8.80
C ALA A 85 -7.55 -5.73 -9.08
N THR A 86 -6.66 -5.58 -10.08
CA THR A 86 -5.63 -6.58 -10.41
C THR A 86 -4.52 -6.62 -9.36
N ARG A 87 -4.14 -5.48 -8.77
CA ARG A 87 -3.19 -5.45 -7.64
C ARG A 87 -3.77 -6.16 -6.43
N ASP A 88 -5.02 -5.88 -6.08
CA ASP A 88 -5.70 -6.54 -4.95
C ASP A 88 -5.84 -8.04 -5.17
N TRP A 89 -6.19 -8.45 -6.39
CA TRP A 89 -6.19 -9.86 -6.78
C TRP A 89 -4.80 -10.48 -6.63
N ALA A 90 -3.75 -9.82 -7.11
CA ALA A 90 -2.39 -10.32 -7.00
C ALA A 90 -1.93 -10.47 -5.53
N LEU A 91 -2.29 -9.54 -4.64
CA LEU A 91 -1.97 -9.61 -3.21
C LEU A 91 -2.59 -10.83 -2.52
N ARG A 92 -3.79 -11.25 -2.95
CA ARG A 92 -4.45 -12.46 -2.45
C ARG A 92 -3.90 -13.76 -3.04
N ASN A 93 -3.08 -13.67 -4.10
CA ASN A 93 -2.57 -14.81 -4.86
C ASN A 93 -1.04 -14.77 -4.97
N LEU A 94 -0.32 -14.17 -4.02
CA LEU A 94 1.14 -14.00 -4.09
C LEU A 94 1.90 -15.34 -4.16
N GLN A 95 1.32 -16.40 -3.62
CA GLN A 95 1.85 -17.77 -3.67
C GLN A 95 1.85 -18.35 -5.09
N GLU A 96 0.97 -17.87 -5.97
CA GLU A 96 0.81 -18.38 -7.32
C GLU A 96 1.88 -17.84 -8.28
N PRO A 97 2.18 -18.53 -9.40
CA PRO A 97 3.03 -18.00 -10.45
C PRO A 97 2.35 -16.85 -11.22
N LEU A 98 2.44 -15.64 -10.68
CA LEU A 98 1.87 -14.42 -11.27
C LEU A 98 2.72 -13.90 -12.43
N SER A 99 2.40 -14.35 -13.64
CA SER A 99 3.03 -13.86 -14.87
C SER A 99 2.50 -12.49 -15.28
N LEU A 100 3.28 -11.76 -16.10
CA LEU A 100 2.79 -10.51 -16.70
C LEU A 100 1.56 -10.74 -17.60
N ALA A 101 1.47 -11.90 -18.24
CA ALA A 101 0.34 -12.25 -19.08
C ALA A 101 -0.94 -12.41 -18.24
N SER A 102 -0.88 -13.16 -17.14
CA SER A 102 -2.05 -13.37 -16.26
C SER A 102 -2.51 -12.09 -15.58
N LEU A 103 -1.59 -11.20 -15.18
CA LEU A 103 -1.93 -9.88 -14.64
C LEU A 103 -2.65 -9.00 -15.68
N ALA A 104 -2.12 -8.96 -16.91
CA ALA A 104 -2.72 -8.17 -17.98
C ALA A 104 -4.09 -8.73 -18.40
N GLU A 105 -4.23 -10.07 -18.43
CA GLU A 105 -5.49 -10.76 -18.71
C GLU A 105 -6.55 -10.47 -17.64
N HIS A 106 -6.21 -10.56 -16.36
CA HIS A 106 -7.11 -10.19 -15.26
C HIS A 106 -7.55 -8.72 -15.36
N ALA A 107 -6.64 -7.82 -15.76
CA ALA A 107 -6.94 -6.41 -16.00
C ALA A 107 -7.74 -6.16 -17.29
N ARG A 108 -7.98 -7.17 -18.12
CA ARG A 108 -8.58 -7.06 -19.47
C ARG A 108 -7.82 -6.07 -20.37
N MET A 109 -6.49 -6.10 -20.30
CA MET A 109 -5.59 -5.22 -21.04
C MET A 109 -4.58 -5.99 -21.87
N SER A 110 -4.09 -5.37 -22.94
CA SER A 110 -2.84 -5.81 -23.55
C SER A 110 -1.68 -5.67 -22.55
N ARG A 111 -0.65 -6.53 -22.65
CA ARG A 111 0.56 -6.47 -21.80
C ARG A 111 1.21 -5.09 -21.83
N ARG A 112 1.28 -4.45 -23.00
CA ARG A 112 1.87 -3.10 -23.17
C ARG A 112 1.07 -2.05 -22.41
N THR A 113 -0.26 -2.06 -22.54
CA THR A 113 -1.14 -1.11 -21.84
C THR A 113 -1.05 -1.31 -20.34
N PHE A 114 -1.07 -2.56 -19.88
CA PHE A 114 -0.98 -2.90 -18.46
C PHE A 114 0.34 -2.41 -17.85
N VAL A 115 1.49 -2.72 -18.45
CA VAL A 115 2.80 -2.26 -17.92
C VAL A 115 2.86 -0.74 -17.84
N ARG A 116 2.41 -0.04 -18.89
CA ARG A 116 2.42 1.42 -18.91
C ARG A 116 1.56 2.00 -17.77
N ARG A 117 0.29 1.59 -17.68
CA ARG A 117 -0.64 2.06 -16.64
C ARG A 117 -0.16 1.70 -15.24
N PHE A 118 0.31 0.46 -15.05
CA PHE A 118 0.85 0.02 -13.78
C PHE A 118 2.07 0.85 -13.35
N ASN A 119 2.99 1.15 -14.26
CA ASN A 119 4.13 2.02 -13.96
C ASN A 119 3.68 3.45 -13.62
N GLU A 120 2.70 3.99 -14.35
CA GLU A 120 2.13 5.33 -14.08
C GLU A 120 1.46 5.39 -12.69
N GLU A 121 0.73 4.33 -12.30
CA GLU A 121 -0.02 4.27 -11.03
C GLU A 121 0.85 3.87 -9.82
N VAL A 122 1.85 3.01 -10.00
CA VAL A 122 2.64 2.39 -8.92
C VAL A 122 4.07 2.94 -8.85
N GLY A 123 4.57 3.52 -9.93
CA GLY A 123 5.94 4.04 -10.03
C GLY A 123 7.00 2.96 -10.26
N MET A 124 6.61 1.70 -10.53
CA MET A 124 7.54 0.60 -10.81
C MET A 124 6.90 -0.53 -11.62
N SER A 125 7.72 -1.40 -12.20
CA SER A 125 7.23 -2.50 -13.04
C SER A 125 6.43 -3.55 -12.26
N PRO A 126 5.43 -4.21 -12.88
CA PRO A 126 4.62 -5.23 -12.21
C PRO A 126 5.46 -6.34 -11.58
N GLY A 127 6.47 -6.85 -12.28
CA GLY A 127 7.33 -7.91 -11.77
C GLY A 127 8.14 -7.48 -10.54
N ARG A 128 8.68 -6.25 -10.54
CA ARG A 128 9.40 -5.71 -9.38
C ARG A 128 8.46 -5.52 -8.19
N TRP A 129 7.26 -5.02 -8.45
CA TRP A 129 6.24 -4.85 -7.42
C TRP A 129 5.84 -6.18 -6.78
N ILE A 130 5.57 -7.23 -7.57
CA ILE A 130 5.25 -8.58 -7.04
C ILE A 130 6.38 -9.10 -6.13
N VAL A 131 7.63 -9.00 -6.57
CA VAL A 131 8.79 -9.42 -5.75
C VAL A 131 8.82 -8.65 -4.44
N GLN A 132 8.57 -7.34 -4.46
CA GLN A 132 8.50 -6.53 -3.25
C GLN A 132 7.38 -6.98 -2.30
N GLN A 133 6.17 -7.22 -2.81
CA GLN A 133 5.06 -7.70 -1.98
C GLN A 133 5.33 -9.07 -1.36
N ARG A 134 5.99 -9.98 -2.11
CA ARG A 134 6.40 -11.29 -1.58
C ARG A 134 7.45 -11.18 -0.49
N VAL A 135 8.41 -10.28 -0.65
CA VAL A 135 9.42 -9.99 0.39
C VAL A 135 8.76 -9.43 1.65
N ASP A 136 7.84 -8.48 1.50
CA ASP A 136 7.12 -7.88 2.65
C ASP A 136 6.28 -8.94 3.38
N ARG A 137 5.58 -9.81 2.65
CA ARG A 137 4.86 -10.94 3.26
C ARG A 137 5.81 -11.92 3.97
N ALA A 138 6.97 -12.20 3.39
CA ALA A 138 7.97 -13.06 4.01
C ALA A 138 8.52 -12.47 5.31
N ARG A 139 8.73 -11.14 5.37
CA ARG A 139 9.11 -10.45 6.61
C ARG A 139 8.08 -10.64 7.71
N HIS A 140 6.79 -10.43 7.39
CA HIS A 140 5.71 -10.69 8.34
C HIS A 140 5.69 -12.13 8.84
N LEU A 141 5.92 -13.13 7.97
CA LEU A 141 5.98 -14.53 8.39
C LEU A 141 7.23 -14.84 9.23
N LEU A 142 8.37 -14.21 8.94
CA LEU A 142 9.58 -14.35 9.77
C LEU A 142 9.40 -13.79 11.18
N GLU A 143 8.62 -12.72 11.31
CA GLU A 143 8.30 -12.05 12.58
C GLU A 143 7.25 -12.82 13.39
N SER A 144 6.19 -13.30 12.73
CA SER A 144 5.02 -13.90 13.39
C SER A 144 5.05 -15.42 13.55
N THR A 145 5.94 -16.13 12.84
CA THR A 145 5.93 -17.60 12.82
C THR A 145 7.33 -18.21 12.96
N ASP A 146 7.39 -19.49 13.36
CA ASP A 146 8.61 -20.29 13.45
C ASP A 146 9.01 -21.02 12.16
N LEU A 147 8.23 -20.85 11.09
CA LEU A 147 8.40 -21.57 9.83
C LEU A 147 9.83 -21.48 9.29
N ALA A 148 10.29 -22.56 8.65
CA ALA A 148 11.57 -22.56 7.96
C ALA A 148 11.53 -21.62 6.75
N VAL A 149 12.68 -21.07 6.37
CA VAL A 149 12.77 -20.14 5.22
C VAL A 149 12.29 -20.78 3.92
N ASP A 150 12.53 -22.07 3.74
CA ASP A 150 12.09 -22.79 2.55
C ASP A 150 10.55 -22.98 2.52
N GLU A 151 9.91 -23.15 3.68
CA GLU A 151 8.44 -23.18 3.79
C GLU A 151 7.83 -21.79 3.51
N ILE A 152 8.43 -20.73 4.09
CA ILE A 152 8.02 -19.35 3.83
C ILE A 152 8.13 -19.03 2.34
N ALA A 153 9.20 -19.47 1.67
CA ALA A 153 9.39 -19.26 0.24
C ALA A 153 8.22 -19.83 -0.58
N GLY A 154 7.77 -21.05 -0.25
CA GLY A 154 6.59 -21.64 -0.87
C GLY A 154 5.32 -20.83 -0.63
N GLN A 155 5.08 -20.40 0.62
CA GLN A 155 3.89 -19.61 0.97
C GLN A 155 3.83 -18.23 0.33
N VAL A 156 4.98 -17.65 -0.01
CA VAL A 156 5.06 -16.34 -0.66
C VAL A 156 5.39 -16.42 -2.15
N GLY A 157 5.42 -17.63 -2.73
CA GLY A 157 5.54 -17.83 -4.17
C GLY A 157 6.96 -17.72 -4.74
N PHE A 158 8.01 -17.80 -3.91
CA PHE A 158 9.38 -17.98 -4.40
C PHE A 158 9.63 -19.45 -4.73
N ALA A 159 10.33 -19.72 -5.84
CA ALA A 159 10.64 -21.07 -6.28
C ALA A 159 11.50 -21.86 -5.29
N THR A 160 12.39 -21.17 -4.56
CA THR A 160 13.28 -21.78 -3.56
C THR A 160 13.53 -20.81 -2.42
N GLY A 161 13.87 -21.33 -1.24
CA GLY A 161 14.31 -20.47 -0.15
C GLY A 161 15.65 -19.77 -0.43
N ALA A 162 16.48 -20.29 -1.34
CA ALA A 162 17.67 -19.58 -1.80
C ALA A 162 17.28 -18.27 -2.54
N SER A 163 16.28 -18.33 -3.42
CA SER A 163 15.75 -17.13 -4.09
C SER A 163 15.17 -16.14 -3.08
N LEU A 164 14.38 -16.62 -2.11
CA LEU A 164 13.86 -15.76 -1.04
C LEU A 164 14.99 -15.10 -0.23
N ARG A 165 16.02 -15.84 0.17
CA ARG A 165 17.18 -15.30 0.91
C ARG A 165 17.87 -14.18 0.15
N GLN A 166 18.08 -14.35 -1.16
CA GLN A 166 18.71 -13.33 -2.01
C GLN A 166 17.85 -12.06 -2.05
N HIS A 167 16.55 -12.19 -2.27
CA HIS A 167 15.64 -11.03 -2.34
C HIS A 167 15.45 -10.33 -1.00
N LEU A 168 15.35 -11.09 0.10
CA LEU A 168 15.35 -10.52 1.45
C LEU A 168 16.66 -9.78 1.71
N HIS A 169 17.81 -10.41 1.50
CA HIS A 169 19.10 -9.76 1.76
C HIS A 169 19.25 -8.46 0.95
N ALA A 170 18.83 -8.43 -0.31
CA ALA A 170 18.84 -7.23 -1.12
C ALA A 170 17.90 -6.12 -0.59
N ALA A 171 16.79 -6.48 0.06
CA ALA A 171 15.80 -5.54 0.57
C ALA A 171 16.09 -5.03 2.00
N ILE A 172 16.59 -5.91 2.89
CA ILE A 172 16.76 -5.62 4.33
C ILE A 172 18.23 -5.61 4.80
N GLY A 173 19.18 -6.02 3.95
CA GLY A 173 20.63 -5.96 4.26
C GLY A 173 21.14 -6.99 5.27
N VAL A 174 20.28 -7.89 5.76
CA VAL A 174 20.64 -8.94 6.74
C VAL A 174 20.04 -10.29 6.36
N THR A 175 20.56 -11.37 6.94
CA THR A 175 20.03 -12.72 6.70
C THR A 175 18.66 -12.91 7.39
N PRO A 176 17.79 -13.80 6.91
CA PRO A 176 16.48 -14.04 7.54
C PRO A 176 16.57 -14.48 9.00
N LEU A 177 17.60 -15.26 9.36
CA LEU A 177 17.82 -15.69 10.74
C LEU A 177 18.27 -14.53 11.64
N ALA A 178 19.16 -13.67 11.14
CA ALA A 178 19.54 -12.45 11.85
C ALA A 178 18.34 -11.52 12.02
N TYR A 179 17.54 -11.33 10.97
CA TYR A 179 16.30 -10.56 11.00
C TYR A 179 15.33 -11.08 12.07
N ARG A 180 15.04 -12.39 12.07
CA ARG A 180 14.17 -13.04 13.06
C ARG A 180 14.68 -12.84 14.49
N ARG A 181 16.00 -12.98 14.73
CA ARG A 181 16.61 -12.79 16.05
C ARG A 181 16.47 -11.35 16.55
N THR A 182 16.72 -10.36 15.69
CA THR A 182 16.60 -8.94 16.06
C THR A 182 15.17 -8.57 16.43
N PHE A 183 14.19 -8.97 15.62
CA PHE A 183 12.79 -8.60 15.87
C PHE A 183 12.16 -9.38 17.02
N ARG A 184 12.46 -10.67 17.18
CA ARG A 184 11.98 -11.41 18.36
C ARG A 184 12.69 -11.02 19.64
N GLY A 185 13.98 -10.68 19.57
CA GLY A 185 14.72 -10.12 20.70
C GLY A 185 14.16 -8.75 21.13
N ALA A 186 13.78 -7.90 20.18
CA ALA A 186 13.15 -6.61 20.45
C ALA A 186 11.74 -6.75 21.06
N VAL A 187 10.92 -7.68 20.58
CA VAL A 187 9.59 -7.96 21.16
C VAL A 187 9.71 -8.53 22.59
N LEU A 188 10.68 -9.41 22.84
CA LEU A 188 10.93 -9.94 24.20
C LEU A 188 11.52 -8.89 25.15
N ALA A 189 12.28 -7.91 24.64
CA ALA A 189 12.80 -6.80 25.45
C ALA A 189 11.75 -5.74 25.77
N ALA A 190 10.79 -5.49 24.85
CA ALA A 190 9.69 -4.53 25.05
C ALA A 190 8.57 -5.05 25.96
N GLY A 191 8.59 -6.35 26.32
CA GLY A 191 7.58 -7.01 27.16
C GLY A 191 7.99 -7.23 28.62
N ARG A 192 9.06 -6.60 29.13
CA ARG A 192 9.42 -6.65 30.55
C ARG A 192 8.79 -5.46 31.30
N PRO A 193 8.01 -5.70 32.36
CA PRO A 193 7.40 -4.64 33.18
C PRO A 193 8.44 -3.81 33.93
#